data_AF-A0A353Q1Q4-F1
#
_entry.id   AF-A0A353Q1Q4-F1
#
_cell.length_a   1.000
_cell.length_b   1.000
_cell.length_c   1.000
_cell.angle_alpha   90.00
_cell.angle_beta   90.00
_cell.angle_gamma   90.00
#
_symmetry.space_group_name_H-M   'P 1'
#
loop_
_entity.id
_entity.type
_entity.pdbx_description
1 polymer ?
#
loop_
_entity_poly.entity_id
_entity_poly.type
_entity_poly.pdbx_seq_one_letter_code
_entity_poly.pdbx_strand_id
1 'polypeptide(L)'
;MKVLIPGYSKGEPKKEFDVKEKEEITTILDELDVTEISDIWEKTYKETLHHDLSGNAYAYIDARTGEIKTSWLQSNTSLHPFDSFYEIVLCSIETPVFKFDEVDLLYNAKEMKQYEESQLPIKDFIIKNCGEKDYRERVDNAIIDYKYKFRLDWDNIEDQMDKLYK
;
A
#
# COMPACT_ATOMS: atom_id res chain seq x y z
N MET A 1 -7.25 -20.74 -16.19
CA MET A 1 -8.71 -20.76 -15.94
C MET A 1 -9.39 -19.62 -16.70
N LYS A 2 -10.69 -19.75 -16.98
CA LYS A 2 -11.53 -18.66 -17.52
C LYS A 2 -12.53 -18.19 -16.48
N VAL A 3 -12.64 -16.88 -16.29
CA VAL A 3 -13.61 -16.25 -15.38
C VAL A 3 -14.55 -15.33 -16.16
N LEU A 4 -15.82 -15.29 -15.73
CA LEU A 4 -16.86 -14.51 -16.39
C LEU A 4 -17.26 -13.32 -15.52
N ILE A 5 -16.85 -12.12 -15.94
CA ILE A 5 -17.02 -10.90 -15.15
C ILE A 5 -18.18 -10.07 -15.70
N PRO A 6 -19.16 -9.67 -14.85
CA PRO A 6 -20.20 -8.73 -15.25
C PRO A 6 -19.67 -7.29 -15.32
N GLY A 7 -20.20 -6.50 -16.25
CA GLY A 7 -20.00 -5.05 -16.27
C GLY A 7 -20.76 -4.32 -15.17
N TYR A 8 -20.68 -2.98 -15.13
CA TYR A 8 -21.26 -2.16 -14.06
C TYR A 8 -22.79 -2.23 -13.96
N SER A 9 -23.46 -2.48 -15.08
CA SER A 9 -24.92 -2.39 -15.17
C SER A 9 -25.52 -3.62 -15.83
N LYS A 10 -26.83 -3.85 -15.59
CA LYS A 10 -27.58 -4.94 -16.23
C LYS A 10 -27.60 -4.90 -17.76
N GLY A 11 -27.30 -3.74 -18.35
CA GLY A 11 -27.22 -3.56 -19.81
C GLY A 11 -25.84 -3.84 -20.41
N GLU A 12 -24.81 -4.01 -19.57
CA GLU A 12 -23.46 -4.28 -20.04
C GLU A 12 -23.22 -5.80 -20.14
N PRO A 13 -22.64 -6.29 -21.25
CA PRO A 13 -22.38 -7.71 -21.41
C PRO A 13 -21.36 -8.21 -20.39
N LYS A 14 -21.50 -9.48 -20.01
CA LYS A 14 -20.43 -10.19 -19.31
C LYS A 14 -19.27 -10.45 -20.29
N LYS A 15 -18.04 -10.37 -19.79
CA LYS A 15 -16.83 -10.69 -20.56
C LYS A 15 -16.07 -11.83 -19.90
N GLU A 16 -15.51 -12.68 -20.74
CA GLU A 16 -14.68 -13.80 -20.30
C GLU A 16 -13.21 -13.38 -20.36
N PHE A 17 -12.46 -13.75 -19.33
CA PHE A 17 -11.05 -13.44 -19.21
C PHE A 17 -10.26 -14.68 -18.81
N ASP A 18 -9.07 -14.83 -19.38
CA ASP A 18 -8.10 -15.83 -18.97
C ASP A 18 -7.33 -15.33 -17.74
N VAL A 19 -7.29 -16.17 -16.70
CA VAL A 19 -6.52 -15.97 -15.47
C VAL A 19 -5.72 -17.21 -15.14
N LYS A 20 -4.67 -17.07 -14.34
CA LYS A 20 -3.91 -18.18 -13.77
C LYS A 20 -4.78 -19.02 -12.86
N GLU A 21 -4.43 -20.31 -12.72
CA GLU A 21 -5.10 -21.19 -11.76
C GLU A 21 -4.83 -20.74 -10.32
N LYS A 22 -5.72 -21.08 -9.38
CA LYS A 22 -5.59 -20.67 -7.97
C LYS A 22 -4.25 -21.10 -7.39
N GLU A 23 -3.83 -22.33 -7.69
CA GLU A 23 -2.59 -22.94 -7.22
C GLU A 23 -1.34 -22.19 -7.72
N GLU A 24 -1.37 -21.63 -8.93
CA GLU A 24 -0.25 -20.83 -9.46
C GLU A 24 -0.09 -19.53 -8.68
N ILE A 25 -1.19 -18.85 -8.37
CA ILE A 25 -1.17 -17.60 -7.59
C ILE A 25 -0.80 -17.89 -6.13
N THR A 26 -1.32 -18.96 -5.54
CA THR A 26 -0.91 -19.41 -4.20
C THR A 26 0.58 -19.70 -4.14
N THR A 27 1.16 -20.34 -5.16
CA THR A 27 2.62 -20.58 -5.23
C THR A 27 3.39 -19.26 -5.23
N ILE A 28 2.96 -18.26 -6.02
CA ILE A 28 3.59 -16.94 -6.04
C ILE A 28 3.54 -16.27 -4.65
N LEU A 29 2.39 -16.37 -3.97
CA LEU A 29 2.21 -15.81 -2.64
C LEU A 29 3.08 -16.52 -1.58
N ASP A 30 3.17 -17.85 -1.64
CA ASP A 30 3.96 -18.67 -0.70
C ASP A 30 5.47 -18.46 -0.88
N GLU A 31 5.90 -18.07 -2.08
CA GLU A 31 7.30 -17.76 -2.39
C GLU A 31 7.74 -16.39 -1.86
N LEU A 32 6.79 -15.49 -1.52
CA LEU A 32 7.10 -14.15 -1.03
C LEU A 32 7.83 -14.19 0.32
N ASP A 33 9.12 -13.86 0.30
CA ASP A 33 9.91 -13.74 1.50
C ASP A 33 9.81 -12.34 2.16
N VAL A 34 10.44 -12.19 3.32
CA VAL A 34 10.44 -10.91 4.06
C VAL A 34 11.06 -9.78 3.24
N THR A 35 12.07 -10.07 2.42
CA THR A 35 12.74 -9.08 1.56
C THR A 35 11.79 -8.61 0.47
N GLU A 36 11.10 -9.54 -0.20
CA GLU A 36 10.15 -9.25 -1.26
C GLU A 36 8.95 -8.47 -0.73
N ILE A 37 8.39 -8.88 0.40
CA ILE A 37 7.31 -8.15 1.08
C ILE A 37 7.74 -6.71 1.43
N SER A 38 8.97 -6.56 1.90
CA SER A 38 9.54 -5.24 2.22
C SER A 38 9.72 -4.38 0.96
N ASP A 39 10.14 -4.98 -0.16
CA ASP A 39 10.31 -4.28 -1.43
C ASP A 39 8.98 -3.91 -2.10
N ILE A 40 7.93 -4.72 -1.91
CA ILE A 40 6.56 -4.40 -2.31
C ILE A 40 6.09 -3.15 -1.58
N TRP A 41 6.30 -3.08 -0.26
CA TRP A 41 5.97 -1.90 0.52
C TRP A 41 6.76 -0.67 0.06
N GLU A 42 8.08 -0.80 -0.13
CA GLU A 42 8.92 0.32 -0.56
C GLU A 42 8.53 0.88 -1.92
N LYS A 43 8.23 0.01 -2.90
CA LYS A 43 7.74 0.44 -4.22
C LYS A 43 6.40 1.15 -4.13
N THR A 44 5.48 0.62 -3.32
CA THR A 44 4.17 1.24 -3.07
C THR A 44 4.32 2.59 -2.39
N TYR A 45 5.21 2.71 -1.40
CA TYR A 45 5.53 3.96 -0.74
C TYR A 45 6.13 4.97 -1.72
N LYS A 46 7.09 4.58 -2.56
CA LYS A 46 7.65 5.50 -3.57
C LYS A 46 6.60 6.00 -4.54
N GLU A 47 5.64 5.16 -4.94
CA GLU A 47 4.53 5.58 -5.80
C GLU A 47 3.74 6.72 -5.16
N THR A 48 3.47 6.66 -3.86
CA THR A 48 2.75 7.75 -3.17
C THR A 48 3.42 9.11 -3.27
N LEU A 49 4.75 9.17 -3.36
CA LEU A 49 5.52 10.42 -3.41
C LEU A 49 5.32 11.18 -4.72
N HIS A 50 4.69 10.54 -5.71
CA HIS A 50 4.34 11.15 -6.99
C HIS A 50 2.96 11.82 -7.00
N HIS A 51 2.19 11.71 -5.90
CA HIS A 51 0.79 12.13 -5.87
C HIS A 51 0.48 13.07 -4.69
N ASP A 52 0.11 14.31 -4.99
CA ASP A 52 -0.32 15.31 -3.99
C ASP A 52 -1.82 15.22 -3.66
N LEU A 53 -2.59 14.47 -4.45
CA LEU A 53 -4.03 14.34 -4.31
C LEU A 53 -4.42 13.19 -3.38
N SER A 54 -5.62 13.29 -2.83
CA SER A 54 -6.22 12.20 -2.05
C SER A 54 -6.43 10.97 -2.94
N GLY A 55 -5.90 9.83 -2.52
CA GLY A 55 -5.95 8.57 -3.26
C GLY A 55 -5.28 7.43 -2.50
N ASN A 56 -5.00 6.35 -3.21
CA ASN A 56 -4.29 5.18 -2.70
C ASN A 56 -3.26 4.72 -3.72
N ALA A 57 -1.99 4.67 -3.33
CA ALA A 57 -1.03 3.82 -4.01
C ALA A 57 -1.22 2.38 -3.50
N TYR A 58 -1.16 1.40 -4.38
CA TYR A 58 -1.31 0.01 -3.99
C TYR A 58 -0.49 -0.91 -4.88
N ALA A 59 -0.01 -2.00 -4.29
CA ALA A 59 0.59 -3.10 -5.02
C ALA A 59 -0.36 -4.30 -5.07
N TYR A 60 -0.37 -5.00 -6.18
CA TYR A 60 -1.23 -6.15 -6.41
C TYR A 60 -0.54 -7.21 -7.28
N ILE A 61 -0.98 -8.47 -7.16
CA ILE A 61 -0.69 -9.52 -8.14
C ILE A 61 -1.73 -9.42 -9.26
N ASP A 62 -1.28 -9.31 -10.50
CA ASP A 62 -2.14 -9.40 -11.68
C ASP A 62 -2.45 -10.88 -11.93
N ALA A 63 -3.65 -11.34 -11.57
CA ALA A 63 -4.03 -12.75 -11.70
C ALA A 63 -4.00 -13.29 -13.15
N ARG A 64 -3.92 -12.42 -14.16
CA ARG A 64 -3.79 -12.83 -15.57
C ARG A 64 -2.35 -13.25 -15.90
N THR A 65 -1.36 -12.59 -15.29
CA THR A 65 0.07 -12.76 -15.61
C THR A 65 0.89 -13.35 -14.47
N GLY A 66 0.45 -13.20 -13.23
CA GLY A 66 1.20 -13.50 -12.00
C GLY A 66 2.19 -12.39 -11.61
N GLU A 67 2.24 -11.29 -12.34
CA GLU A 67 3.19 -10.20 -12.05
C GLU A 67 2.71 -9.33 -10.89
N ILE A 68 3.63 -8.93 -10.01
CA ILE A 68 3.37 -7.92 -8.99
C ILE A 68 3.57 -6.54 -9.60
N LYS A 69 2.52 -5.72 -9.53
CA LYS A 69 2.49 -4.36 -10.07
C LYS A 69 2.17 -3.36 -8.97
N THR A 70 2.49 -2.10 -9.23
CA THR A 70 2.13 -0.97 -8.37
C THR A 70 1.32 0.01 -9.21
N SER A 71 0.27 0.57 -8.62
CA SER A 71 -0.62 1.52 -9.27
C SER A 71 -1.09 2.57 -8.25
N TRP A 72 -1.73 3.61 -8.74
CA TRP A 72 -2.37 4.64 -7.93
C TRP A 72 -3.79 4.90 -8.39
N LEU A 73 -4.71 5.05 -7.44
CA LEU A 73 -6.11 5.36 -7.70
C LEU A 73 -6.54 6.56 -6.87
N GLN A 74 -7.11 7.58 -7.53
CA GLN A 74 -7.63 8.76 -6.87
C GLN A 74 -8.84 8.42 -5.99
N SER A 75 -8.98 9.09 -4.84
CA SER A 75 -10.14 8.92 -3.96
C SER A 75 -11.45 9.27 -4.69
N ASN A 76 -12.51 8.54 -4.37
CA ASN A 76 -13.83 8.62 -5.01
C ASN A 76 -13.85 8.26 -6.51
N THR A 77 -12.80 7.57 -6.99
CA THR A 77 -12.83 6.93 -8.30
C THR A 77 -12.87 5.41 -8.12
N SER A 78 -13.52 4.72 -9.06
CA SER A 78 -13.58 3.26 -9.08
C SER A 78 -13.17 2.76 -10.45
N LEU A 79 -12.28 1.77 -10.47
CA LEU A 79 -11.94 1.06 -11.68
C LEU A 79 -13.13 0.26 -12.17
N HIS A 80 -13.26 0.17 -13.50
CA HIS A 80 -14.24 -0.70 -14.11
C HIS A 80 -14.04 -2.15 -13.61
N PRO A 81 -15.10 -2.96 -13.41
CA PRO A 81 -14.95 -4.35 -13.01
C PRO A 81 -13.97 -5.13 -13.89
N PHE A 82 -13.95 -4.85 -15.19
CA PHE A 82 -13.02 -5.45 -16.16
C PHE A 82 -11.55 -5.04 -15.97
N ASP A 83 -11.31 -3.91 -15.32
CA ASP A 83 -9.99 -3.32 -15.11
C ASP A 83 -9.40 -3.66 -13.73
N SER A 84 -10.20 -4.20 -12.80
CA SER A 84 -9.75 -4.50 -11.43
C SER A 84 -10.04 -5.90 -10.92
N PHE A 85 -10.89 -6.71 -11.57
CA PHE A 85 -11.26 -8.04 -11.04
C PHE A 85 -10.06 -8.97 -10.82
N TYR A 86 -9.00 -8.79 -11.59
CA TYR A 86 -7.79 -9.62 -11.58
C TYR A 86 -6.74 -9.11 -10.58
N GLU A 87 -6.98 -7.98 -9.91
CA GLU A 87 -6.00 -7.38 -9.01
C GLU A 87 -6.19 -7.96 -7.60
N ILE A 88 -5.21 -8.75 -7.14
CA ILE A 88 -5.14 -9.23 -5.76
C ILE A 88 -4.23 -8.29 -4.99
N VAL A 89 -4.82 -7.38 -4.24
CA VAL A 89 -4.12 -6.30 -3.53
C VAL A 89 -3.30 -6.86 -2.37
N LEU A 90 -2.02 -6.55 -2.35
CA LEU A 90 -1.02 -6.96 -1.36
C LEU A 90 -0.73 -5.86 -0.33
N CYS A 91 -0.72 -4.60 -0.77
CA CYS A 91 -0.35 -3.45 0.03
C CYS A 91 -1.11 -2.23 -0.48
N SER A 92 -1.57 -1.36 0.41
CA SER A 92 -2.17 -0.07 0.04
C SER A 92 -1.74 1.00 1.03
N ILE A 93 -1.37 2.17 0.50
CA ILE A 93 -0.92 3.34 1.25
C ILE A 93 -1.68 4.56 0.74
N GLU A 94 -2.36 5.25 1.66
CA GLU A 94 -3.12 6.46 1.36
C GLU A 94 -2.21 7.63 0.93
N THR A 95 -2.67 8.42 -0.04
CA THR A 95 -2.04 9.66 -0.47
C THR A 95 -2.89 10.88 -0.10
N PRO A 96 -2.28 12.07 0.09
CA PRO A 96 -0.84 12.29 0.20
C PRO A 96 -0.29 11.63 1.48
N VAL A 97 0.96 11.15 1.45
CA VAL A 97 1.63 10.62 2.65
C VAL A 97 1.92 11.78 3.59
N PHE A 98 0.94 12.12 4.39
CA PHE A 98 1.06 13.17 5.40
C PHE A 98 1.17 12.62 6.82
N LYS A 99 1.22 11.29 6.99
CA LYS A 99 1.11 10.68 8.31
C LYS A 99 1.95 9.42 8.41
N PHE A 100 3.26 9.59 8.58
CA PHE A 100 3.85 8.81 9.67
C PHE A 100 3.11 9.27 10.93
N ASP A 101 2.81 8.37 11.87
CA ASP A 101 2.40 8.83 13.18
C ASP A 101 3.51 9.77 13.67
N GLU A 102 3.23 11.08 13.72
CA GLU A 102 4.27 12.10 13.89
C GLU A 102 5.16 11.75 15.09
N VAL A 103 4.53 11.20 16.14
CA VAL A 103 5.19 10.69 17.35
C VAL A 103 6.30 9.67 17.13
N ASP A 104 6.32 8.90 16.03
CA ASP A 104 7.37 7.95 15.70
C ASP A 104 8.71 8.63 15.39
N LEU A 105 8.70 9.93 15.07
CA LEU A 105 9.91 10.72 14.88
C LEU A 105 10.53 11.16 16.21
N LEU A 106 9.91 10.90 17.35
CA LEU A 106 10.39 11.27 18.68
C LEU A 106 11.08 10.07 19.36
N TYR A 107 12.28 10.26 19.87
CA TYR A 107 13.09 9.14 20.36
C TYR A 107 12.79 8.71 21.80
N ASN A 108 12.16 9.57 22.60
CA ASN A 108 11.97 9.31 24.02
C ASN A 108 10.85 10.14 24.67
N ALA A 109 10.43 9.71 25.86
CA ALA A 109 9.37 10.35 26.63
C ALA A 109 9.65 11.81 27.01
N LYS A 110 10.93 12.21 27.14
CA LYS A 110 11.27 13.61 27.44
C LYS A 110 10.99 14.50 26.21
N GLU A 111 11.38 14.04 25.04
CA GLU A 111 11.14 14.74 23.78
C GLU A 111 9.63 14.80 23.46
N MET A 112 8.90 13.70 23.71
CA MET A 112 7.44 13.67 23.63
C MET A 112 6.77 14.74 24.49
N LYS A 113 7.17 14.85 25.76
CA LYS A 113 6.63 15.87 26.65
C LYS A 113 6.94 17.30 26.15
N GLN A 114 8.15 17.53 25.64
CA GLN A 114 8.53 18.83 25.08
C GLN A 114 7.73 19.17 23.82
N TYR A 115 7.45 18.17 22.98
CA TYR A 115 6.60 18.33 21.80
C TYR A 115 5.17 18.68 22.18
N GLU A 116 4.55 17.94 23.12
CA GLU A 116 3.20 18.19 23.62
C GLU A 116 3.05 19.60 24.20
N GLU A 117 4.07 20.09 24.91
CA GLU A 117 4.11 21.45 25.46
C GLU A 117 4.33 22.54 24.39
N SER A 118 4.92 22.19 23.25
CA SER A 118 5.33 23.16 22.22
C SER A 118 4.18 23.71 21.38
N GLN A 119 3.10 22.94 21.21
CA GLN A 119 1.98 23.24 20.30
C GLN A 119 2.39 23.47 18.82
N LEU A 120 3.61 23.06 18.44
CA LEU A 120 4.10 23.14 17.06
C LEU A 120 3.75 21.85 16.29
N PRO A 121 3.57 21.90 14.97
CA PRO A 121 3.65 20.70 14.13
C PRO A 121 4.98 19.99 14.34
N ILE A 122 5.02 18.65 14.27
CA ILE A 122 6.24 17.94 14.70
C ILE A 122 7.47 18.29 13.88
N LYS A 123 7.29 18.50 12.57
CA LYS A 123 8.36 18.91 11.67
C LYS A 123 9.01 20.20 12.18
N ASP A 124 8.19 21.19 12.53
CA ASP A 124 8.67 22.48 13.00
C ASP A 124 9.32 22.36 14.39
N PHE A 125 8.76 21.50 15.26
CA PHE A 125 9.36 21.18 16.55
C PHE A 125 10.76 20.57 16.41
N ILE A 126 10.93 19.53 15.57
CA ILE A 126 12.21 18.85 15.38
C ILE A 126 13.21 19.79 14.69
N ILE A 127 12.81 20.50 13.63
CA ILE A 127 13.70 21.44 12.93
C ILE A 127 14.18 22.54 13.87
N LYS A 128 13.30 23.06 14.74
CA LYS A 128 13.66 24.11 15.70
C LYS A 128 14.63 23.64 16.78
N ASN A 129 14.49 22.41 17.28
CA ASN A 129 15.28 21.91 18.42
C ASN A 129 16.52 21.10 18.00
N CYS A 130 16.49 20.44 16.85
CA CYS A 130 17.49 19.48 16.41
C CYS A 130 18.06 19.79 15.01
N GLY A 131 17.37 20.61 14.23
CA GLY A 131 17.78 21.04 12.89
C GLY A 131 17.23 20.15 11.77
N GLU A 132 17.30 20.67 10.54
CA GLU A 132 16.71 20.03 9.36
C GLU A 132 17.37 18.70 8.98
N LYS A 133 18.68 18.56 9.22
CA LYS A 133 19.39 17.31 8.97
C LYS A 133 18.84 16.18 9.84
N ASP A 134 18.67 16.43 11.13
CA ASP A 134 18.17 15.44 12.11
C ASP A 134 16.72 15.04 11.80
N TYR A 135 15.89 16.00 11.39
CA TYR A 135 14.53 15.71 10.90
C TYR A 135 14.53 14.73 9.72
N ARG A 136 15.39 14.96 8.71
CA ARG A 136 15.47 14.07 7.54
C ARG A 136 15.94 12.66 7.94
N GLU A 137 16.96 12.54 8.78
CA GLU A 137 17.46 11.25 9.27
C GLU A 137 16.38 10.48 10.06
N ARG A 138 15.57 11.17 10.87
CA ARG A 138 14.43 10.54 11.58
C ARG A 138 13.37 10.01 10.63
N VAL A 139 13.02 10.79 9.60
CA VAL A 139 12.05 10.35 8.58
C VAL A 139 12.59 9.13 7.83
N ASP A 140 13.85 9.13 7.42
CA ASP A 140 14.48 7.99 6.74
C ASP A 140 14.48 6.74 7.64
N ASN A 141 14.81 6.89 8.92
CA ASN A 141 14.78 5.79 9.89
C ASN A 141 13.36 5.25 10.12
N ALA A 142 12.37 6.13 10.20
CA ALA A 142 10.97 5.72 10.32
C ALA A 142 10.55 4.92 9.09
N ILE A 143 10.82 5.40 7.87
CA ILE A 143 10.53 4.67 6.61
C ILE A 143 11.15 3.27 6.63
N ILE A 144 12.41 3.16 7.07
CA ILE A 144 13.11 1.87 7.17
C ILE A 144 12.41 0.94 8.17
N ASP A 145 12.03 1.46 9.34
CA ASP A 145 11.33 0.69 10.36
C ASP A 145 9.96 0.20 9.87
N TYR A 146 9.18 1.07 9.23
CA TYR A 146 7.91 0.70 8.58
C TYR A 146 8.11 -0.37 7.52
N LYS A 147 9.14 -0.24 6.66
CA LYS A 147 9.51 -1.26 5.65
C LYS A 147 9.71 -2.64 6.28
N TYR A 148 10.50 -2.74 7.36
CA TYR A 148 10.80 -4.02 8.00
C TYR A 148 9.68 -4.56 8.89
N LYS A 149 8.81 -3.70 9.39
CA LYS A 149 7.62 -4.10 10.18
C LYS A 149 6.42 -4.48 9.32
N PHE A 150 6.37 -4.02 8.08
CA PHE A 150 5.24 -4.30 7.18
C PHE A 150 5.01 -5.81 7.03
N ARG A 151 3.74 -6.21 7.10
CA ARG A 151 3.27 -7.58 6.87
C ARG A 151 2.07 -7.53 5.96
N LEU A 152 1.95 -8.53 5.10
CA LEU A 152 0.78 -8.71 4.26
C LEU A 152 -0.46 -8.99 5.13
N ASP A 153 -1.58 -8.43 4.71
CA ASP A 153 -2.90 -8.76 5.24
C ASP A 153 -3.40 -10.05 4.58
N TRP A 154 -2.97 -11.19 5.12
CA TRP A 154 -3.26 -12.51 4.57
C TRP A 154 -4.76 -12.81 4.53
N ASP A 155 -5.51 -12.40 5.56
CA ASP A 155 -6.96 -12.60 5.61
C ASP A 155 -7.65 -11.88 4.43
N ASN A 156 -7.24 -10.65 4.13
CA ASN A 156 -7.75 -9.91 2.99
C ASN A 156 -7.33 -10.53 1.64
N ILE A 157 -6.10 -11.01 1.53
CA ILE A 157 -5.62 -11.70 0.32
C ILE A 157 -6.45 -12.97 0.08
N GLU A 158 -6.69 -13.78 1.10
CA GLU A 158 -7.53 -14.98 1.01
C GLU A 158 -8.96 -14.64 0.57
N ASP A 159 -9.56 -13.59 1.14
CA ASP A 159 -10.89 -13.11 0.76
C ASP A 159 -10.97 -12.68 -0.72
N GLN A 160 -9.94 -12.04 -1.25
CA GLN A 160 -9.84 -11.64 -2.65
C GLN A 160 -9.70 -12.86 -3.56
N MET A 161 -8.83 -13.80 -3.19
CA MET A 161 -8.64 -15.07 -3.89
C MET A 161 -9.95 -15.86 -3.98
N ASP A 162 -10.66 -15.99 -2.86
CA ASP A 162 -11.93 -16.71 -2.82
C ASP A 162 -13.04 -16.00 -3.62
N LYS A 163 -12.99 -14.67 -3.78
CA LYS A 163 -13.92 -13.96 -4.67
C LYS A 163 -13.60 -14.20 -6.14
N LEU A 164 -12.32 -14.25 -6.51
CA LEU A 164 -11.88 -14.44 -7.89
C LEU A 164 -12.15 -15.87 -8.41
N TYR A 165 -11.96 -16.88 -7.55
CA TYR A 165 -12.02 -18.31 -7.93
C TYR A 165 -13.34 -19.02 -7.54
N LYS A 166 -14.40 -18.25 -7.25
CA LYS A 166 -15.76 -18.77 -7.01
C LYS A 166 -16.48 -19.17 -8.28
#